data_AF-A0A5N9GEU8-F1
#
_entry.id   AF-A0A5N9GEU8-F1
#
_cell.length_a   1.000
_cell.length_b   1.000
_cell.length_c   1.000
_cell.angle_alpha   90.00
_cell.angle_beta   90.00
_cell.angle_gamma   90.00
#
_symmetry.space_group_name_H-M   'P 1'
#
loop_
_entity.id
_entity.type
_entity.pdbx_description
1 polymer ?
#
loop_
_entity_poly.entity_id
_entity_poly.type
_entity_poly.pdbx_seq_one_letter_code
_entity_poly.pdbx_strand_id
1 'polypeptide(L)' 'MVTVLTETSATESTIPPGESHPKDELWLSTSDTAAITGWSMKPEGFCKGDICVPVPLDKADSFVQRDAINVSAF' A
#
# COMPACT_ATOMS: atom_id res chain seq x y z
N MET A 1 20.23 -3.29 -26.88
CA MET A 1 18.91 -3.65 -27.47
C MET A 1 18.35 -4.76 -26.61
N VAL A 2 17.43 -4.44 -25.69
CA VAL A 2 16.70 -5.42 -24.88
C VAL A 2 15.23 -5.19 -25.15
N THR A 3 14.55 -6.22 -25.62
CA THR A 3 13.11 -6.20 -25.92
C THR A 3 12.41 -6.90 -24.77
N VAL A 4 11.66 -6.15 -23.97
CA VAL A 4 10.78 -6.71 -22.93
C VAL A 4 9.39 -6.87 -23.54
N LEU A 5 8.92 -8.11 -23.64
CA LEU A 5 7.55 -8.44 -24.06
C LEU A 5 6.70 -8.57 -22.79
N THR A 6 5.80 -7.62 -22.55
CA THR A 6 4.78 -7.72 -21.49
C THR A 6 3.44 -8.12 -22.11
N GLU A 7 3.07 -9.40 -21.98
CA GLU A 7 1.70 -9.87 -22.18
C GLU A 7 0.94 -9.84 -20.85
N THR A 8 0.50 -8.66 -20.42
CA THR A 8 -0.65 -8.52 -19.51
C THR A 8 -1.17 -7.10 -19.68
N SER A 9 -2.43 -6.98 -20.09
CA SER A 9 -3.13 -5.73 -20.41
C SER A 9 -2.68 -4.58 -19.52
N ALA A 10 -2.04 -3.59 -20.13
CA ALA A 10 -1.83 -2.29 -19.53
C ALA A 10 -3.21 -1.66 -19.30
N THR A 11 -3.75 -1.80 -18.08
CA THR A 11 -4.70 -0.83 -17.57
C THR A 11 -3.91 0.46 -17.43
N GLU A 12 -4.11 1.39 -18.36
CA GLU A 12 -3.64 2.77 -18.30
C GLU A 12 -4.25 3.45 -17.07
N SER A 13 -3.67 3.18 -15.91
CA SER A 13 -3.90 4.02 -14.75
C SER A 13 -3.19 5.33 -15.07
N THR A 14 -3.96 6.36 -15.38
CA THR A 14 -3.52 7.76 -15.36
C THR A 14 -3.18 8.09 -13.90
N ILE A 15 -2.04 7.56 -13.45
CA ILE A 15 -1.38 7.98 -12.24
C ILE A 15 -0.67 9.27 -12.68
N PRO A 16 -1.04 10.46 -12.18
CA PRO A 16 -0.24 11.66 -12.41
C PRO A 16 1.22 11.32 -12.03
N PRO A 17 2.23 11.87 -12.73
CA PRO A 17 3.62 11.45 -12.58
C PRO A 17 3.95 11.35 -11.09
N GLY A 18 4.06 10.11 -10.62
CA GLY A 18 4.18 9.81 -9.21
C GLY A 18 5.41 10.54 -8.72
N GLU A 19 5.22 11.47 -7.78
CA GLU A 19 6.31 12.02 -7.02
C GLU A 19 7.12 10.82 -6.54
N SER A 20 8.34 10.68 -7.04
CA SER A 20 9.24 9.60 -6.68
C SER A 20 9.63 9.86 -5.23
N HIS A 21 8.76 9.42 -4.31
CA HIS A 21 9.07 9.40 -2.90
C HIS A 21 10.30 8.52 -2.74
N PRO A 22 11.36 9.01 -2.08
CA PRO A 22 12.60 8.25 -1.91
C PRO A 22 12.35 7.14 -0.88
N LYS A 23 11.80 6.02 -1.36
CA LYS A 23 11.69 4.66 -0.81
C LYS A 23 10.55 3.99 -1.55
N ASP A 24 10.62 2.68 -1.80
CA ASP A 24 9.57 1.84 -2.39
C ASP A 24 8.30 1.81 -1.51
N GLU A 25 7.67 2.97 -1.31
CA GLU A 25 6.47 3.17 -0.49
C GLU A 25 5.23 2.92 -1.34
N LEU A 26 4.44 1.93 -0.93
CA LEU A 26 3.22 1.55 -1.63
C LEU A 26 2.00 1.94 -0.81
N TRP A 27 1.48 3.12 -1.10
CA TRP A 27 0.29 3.67 -0.48
C TRP A 27 -0.97 3.17 -1.22
N LEU A 28 -1.82 2.43 -0.51
CA LEU A 28 -3.11 1.95 -1.02
C LEU A 28 -4.24 2.48 -0.14
N SER A 29 -5.43 2.71 -0.71
CA SER A 29 -6.60 3.06 0.09
C SER A 29 -6.93 1.94 1.08
N THR A 30 -7.61 2.25 2.18
CA THR A 30 -8.06 1.25 3.16
C THR A 30 -8.89 0.14 2.50
N SER A 31 -9.75 0.51 1.54
CA SER A 31 -10.62 -0.41 0.79
C SER A 31 -9.83 -1.30 -0.17
N ASP A 32 -8.90 -0.72 -0.92
CA ASP A 32 -8.03 -1.47 -1.84
C ASP A 32 -7.10 -2.41 -1.08
N THR A 33 -6.59 -1.98 0.08
CA THR A 33 -5.73 -2.80 0.92
C THR A 33 -6.46 -4.06 1.37
N ALA A 34 -7.71 -3.94 1.82
CA ALA A 34 -8.52 -5.09 2.19
C ALA A 34 -8.84 -5.99 0.99
N ALA A 35 -9.18 -5.41 -0.16
CA ALA A 35 -9.52 -6.18 -1.36
C ALA A 35 -8.32 -6.93 -1.97
N ILE A 36 -7.14 -6.30 -2.01
CA ILE A 36 -5.94 -6.82 -2.68
C ILE A 36 -5.14 -7.73 -1.75
N THR A 37 -4.96 -7.33 -0.49
CA THR A 37 -4.03 -7.98 0.43
C THR A 37 -4.73 -8.81 1.51
N GLY A 38 -6.02 -8.55 1.73
CA GLY A 38 -6.81 -9.13 2.82
C GLY A 38 -6.53 -8.48 4.18
N TRP A 39 -5.72 -7.42 4.22
CA TRP A 39 -5.44 -6.68 5.44
C TRP A 39 -6.34 -5.45 5.57
N SER A 40 -6.75 -5.16 6.79
CA SER A 40 -7.61 -4.03 7.12
C SER A 40 -6.99 -3.26 8.28
N MET A 41 -7.01 -1.93 8.19
CA MET A 41 -6.58 -1.08 9.29
C MET A 41 -7.66 -1.05 10.37
N LYS A 42 -7.28 -1.37 11.60
CA LYS A 42 -8.12 -1.28 12.79
C LYS A 42 -7.44 -0.40 13.85
N PRO A 43 -8.16 0.05 14.88
CA PRO A 43 -7.58 0.84 15.97
C PRO A 43 -6.44 0.11 16.70
N GLU A 44 -6.46 -1.23 16.73
CA GLU A 44 -5.40 -2.03 17.34
C GLU A 44 -4.14 -2.13 16.46
N GLY A 45 -4.26 -1.87 15.15
CA GLY A 45 -3.17 -1.95 14.18
C GLY A 45 -3.61 -2.50 12.81
N PHE A 46 -2.64 -3.00 12.06
CA PHE A 46 -2.89 -3.58 10.74
C PHE A 46 -3.24 -5.06 10.89
N CYS A 47 -4.47 -5.45 10.57
CA CYS A 47 -4.99 -6.77 10.87
C CYS A 47 -5.37 -7.55 9.61
N LYS A 48 -5.06 -8.85 9.59
CA LYS A 48 -5.50 -9.81 8.57
C LYS A 48 -6.09 -11.04 9.25
N GLY A 49 -7.42 -11.15 9.17
CA GLY A 49 -8.17 -12.16 9.91
C GLY A 49 -7.93 -12.01 11.41
N ASP A 50 -7.33 -13.03 12.02
CA ASP A 50 -7.02 -13.09 13.46
C ASP A 50 -5.63 -12.54 13.82
N ILE A 51 -4.80 -12.18 12.82
CA ILE A 51 -3.44 -11.66 13.05
C ILE A 51 -3.49 -10.14 13.01
N CYS A 52 -3.05 -9.47 14.08
CA CYS A 52 -2.91 -8.02 14.13
C CYS A 52 -1.46 -7.62 14.41
N VAL A 53 -0.92 -6.76 13.55
CA VAL A 53 0.40 -6.15 13.70
C VAL A 53 0.21 -4.77 14.33
N PRO A 54 0.75 -4.52 15.54
CA PRO A 54 0.64 -3.23 16.19
C PRO A 54 1.43 -2.17 15.42
N VAL A 55 0.79 -1.04 15.13
CA VAL A 55 1.45 0.10 14.48
C VAL A 55 2.08 0.98 15.55
N PRO A 56 3.42 1.19 15.53
CA PRO A 56 4.07 2.04 16.52
C PRO A 56 3.60 3.50 16.34
N LEU A 57 2.98 4.06 17.38
CA LEU A 57 2.38 5.40 17.37
C LEU A 57 3.38 6.50 17.01
N ASP A 58 4.64 6.37 17.44
CA ASP A 58 5.74 7.30 17.11
C ASP A 58 5.98 7.45 15.60
N LYS A 59 5.55 6.48 14.79
CA LYS A 59 5.71 6.50 13.33
C LYS A 59 4.41 6.22 12.58
N ALA A 60 3.26 6.39 13.24
CA ALA A 60 1.96 6.10 12.62
C ALA A 60 1.77 6.81 11.27
N ASP A 61 2.24 8.06 11.15
CA ASP A 61 2.19 8.82 9.89
C ASP A 61 2.97 8.19 8.72
N SER A 62 3.97 7.33 8.99
CA SER A 62 4.70 6.58 7.96
C SER A 62 3.96 5.32 7.49
N PHE A 63 2.99 4.83 8.27
CA PHE A 63 2.19 3.64 7.96
C PHE A 63 0.78 4.01 7.48
N VAL A 64 0.21 5.10 7.98
CA VAL A 64 -1.18 5.49 7.75
C VAL A 64 -1.27 6.99 7.51
N GLN A 65 -1.83 7.38 6.37
CA GLN A 65 -2.08 8.76 6.01
C GLN A 65 -3.54 8.94 5.58
N ARG A 66 -4.35 9.57 6.44
CA ARG A 66 -5.79 9.81 6.24
C ARG A 66 -6.59 8.52 5.96
N ASP A 67 -6.64 8.10 4.69
CA ASP A 67 -7.35 6.91 4.21
C ASP A 67 -6.42 5.96 3.40
N ALA A 68 -5.13 6.29 3.32
CA ALA A 68 -4.12 5.49 2.67
C ALA A 68 -3.25 4.77 3.70
N ILE A 69 -2.89 3.53 3.39
CA ILE A 69 -2.04 2.65 4.17
C ILE A 69 -0.79 2.37 3.34
N ASN A 70 0.39 2.55 3.93
CA ASN A 70 1.63 2.15 3.32
C ASN A 70 1.89 0.66 3.58
N VAL A 71 1.61 -0.16 2.58
CA VAL A 71 1.68 -1.62 2.72
C VAL A 71 3.13 -2.11 2.67
N SER A 72 4.05 -1.36 2.07
CA SER A 72 5.46 -1.76 2.01
C SER A 72 6.26 -1.40 3.27
N ALA A 73 5.64 -0.70 4.22
CA ALA A 73 6.24 -0.44 5.52
C ALA A 73 6.12 -1.64 6.50
N PHE A 74 5.30 -2.64 6.18
CA PHE A 74 5.08 -3.87 6.94
C PHE A 74 5.87 -5.05 6.36
#